data_AF-A0A2W5AE30-F1
#
_entry.id   AF-A0A2W5AE30-F1
#
_cell.length_a   1.000
_cell.length_b   1.000
_cell.length_c   1.000
_cell.angle_alpha   90.00
_cell.angle_beta   90.00
_cell.angle_gamma   90.00
#
_symmetry.space_group_name_H-M   'P 1'
#
loop_
_entity.id
_entity.type
_entity.pdbx_description
1 polymer ?
#
loop_
_entity_poly.entity_id
_entity_poly.type
_entity_poly.pdbx_seq_one_letter_code
_entity_poly.pdbx_strand_id
1 'polypeptide(L)'
;MSSVARLYFSASAGGFFDEAVHGAAIPSDAVPVTSARHAELIAAQAGGAAIVAGKGGRPRIARAPATIAHRRMTAITSARREAQRRILAIAPLWRQANDNAAIALEALTGAARDVDAALDRRHRIDALRDCSDALEAAIALMDAAALDALQIADDAHWGRAA
;
A
#
# COMPACT_ATOMS: atom_id res chain seq x y z
N MET A 1 -31.39 -32.79 13.02
CA MET A 1 -30.43 -32.16 13.97
C MET A 1 -29.26 -31.68 13.13
N SER A 2 -29.11 -30.38 12.91
CA SER A 2 -27.96 -29.85 12.17
C SER A 2 -26.70 -30.13 12.97
N SER A 3 -25.83 -31.00 12.44
CA SER A 3 -24.50 -31.24 13.00
C SER A 3 -23.74 -29.92 12.98
N VAL A 4 -23.31 -29.45 14.15
CA VAL A 4 -22.39 -28.33 14.25
C VAL A 4 -21.06 -28.82 13.70
N ALA A 5 -20.60 -28.29 12.57
CA ALA A 5 -19.32 -28.67 11.97
C ALA A 5 -18.20 -28.51 13.00
N ARG A 6 -17.56 -29.63 13.36
CA ARG A 6 -16.42 -29.66 14.29
C ARG A 6 -15.15 -29.56 13.47
N LEU A 7 -14.56 -28.37 13.52
CA LEU A 7 -13.31 -28.05 12.83
C LEU A 7 -12.14 -28.24 13.80
N TYR A 8 -11.03 -28.75 13.26
CA TYR A 8 -9.77 -28.95 13.95
C TYR A 8 -8.63 -28.35 13.14
N PHE A 9 -7.52 -28.05 13.79
CA PHE A 9 -6.28 -27.64 13.14
C PHE A 9 -5.14 -28.52 13.63
N SER A 10 -4.39 -29.14 12.73
CA SER A 10 -3.20 -29.93 13.06
C SER A 10 -1.95 -29.09 12.82
N ALA A 11 -1.09 -29.01 13.84
CA ALA A 11 0.16 -28.27 13.77
C ALA A 11 1.17 -28.96 12.84
N SER A 12 1.21 -30.29 12.86
CA SER A 12 2.10 -31.10 12.03
C SER A 12 1.69 -31.13 10.55
N ALA A 13 0.38 -31.21 10.27
CA ALA A 13 -0.12 -31.15 8.90
C ALA A 13 -0.23 -29.71 8.36
N GLY A 14 -0.20 -28.70 9.25
CA GLY A 14 -0.31 -27.30 8.88
C GLY A 14 -1.66 -26.91 8.27
N GLY A 15 -2.74 -27.64 8.61
CA GLY A 15 -4.02 -27.54 7.92
C GLY A 15 -5.24 -27.76 8.82
N PHE A 16 -6.41 -27.39 8.28
CA PHE A 16 -7.70 -27.60 8.93
C PHE A 16 -8.32 -28.93 8.51
N PHE A 17 -9.04 -29.52 9.45
CA PHE A 17 -9.76 -30.77 9.28
C PHE A 17 -11.19 -30.60 9.77
N ASP A 18 -12.13 -31.22 9.08
CA ASP A 18 -13.55 -31.28 9.45
C ASP A 18 -13.91 -32.71 9.87
N GLU A 19 -14.50 -32.89 11.05
CA GLU A 19 -14.89 -34.21 11.59
C GLU A 19 -15.82 -34.99 10.68
N ALA A 20 -16.76 -34.32 10.01
CA ALA A 20 -17.73 -34.97 9.14
C ALA A 20 -17.10 -35.43 7.81
N VAL A 21 -16.03 -34.76 7.38
CA VAL A 21 -15.33 -35.06 6.12
C VAL A 21 -14.16 -36.03 6.36
N HIS A 22 -13.38 -35.83 7.41
CA HIS A 22 -12.11 -36.53 7.63
C HIS A 22 -12.24 -37.66 8.65
N GLY A 23 -13.18 -37.60 9.60
CA GLY A 23 -13.42 -38.65 10.59
C GLY A 23 -12.15 -39.15 11.27
N ALA A 24 -11.85 -40.44 11.11
CA ALA A 24 -10.67 -41.09 11.72
C ALA A 24 -9.32 -40.67 11.09
N ALA A 25 -9.32 -39.96 9.96
CA ALA A 25 -8.11 -39.45 9.33
C ALA A 25 -7.58 -38.14 9.94
N ILE A 26 -8.26 -37.60 10.96
CA ILE A 26 -7.81 -36.41 11.67
C ILE A 26 -6.55 -36.73 12.48
N PRO A 27 -5.45 -35.97 12.32
CA PRO A 27 -4.23 -36.16 13.09
C PRO A 27 -4.44 -36.08 14.60
N SER A 28 -3.67 -36.85 15.37
CA SER A 28 -3.78 -36.88 16.84
C SER A 28 -3.35 -35.58 17.52
N ASP A 29 -2.57 -34.74 16.83
CA ASP A 29 -2.17 -33.41 17.29
C ASP A 29 -3.18 -32.30 16.92
N ALA A 30 -4.30 -32.66 16.29
CA ALA A 30 -5.29 -31.70 15.85
C ALA A 30 -6.08 -31.13 17.04
N VAL A 31 -6.13 -29.80 17.13
CA VAL A 31 -6.83 -29.07 18.20
C VAL A 31 -8.13 -28.47 17.68
N PRO A 32 -9.23 -28.47 18.47
CA PRO A 32 -10.51 -27.94 18.03
C PRO A 32 -10.45 -26.43 17.77
N VAL A 33 -11.13 -25.98 16.71
CA VAL A 33 -11.24 -24.59 16.27
C VAL A 33 -12.71 -24.25 16.07
N THR A 34 -13.17 -23.14 16.66
CA THR A 34 -14.54 -22.67 16.44
C THR A 34 -14.73 -22.17 15.00
N SER A 35 -15.92 -22.30 14.44
CA SER A 35 -16.23 -21.80 13.09
C SER A 35 -15.92 -20.30 12.91
N ALA A 36 -16.18 -19.48 13.93
CA ALA A 36 -15.85 -18.04 13.90
C ALA A 36 -14.34 -17.80 13.79
N ARG A 37 -13.54 -18.50 14.61
CA ARG A 37 -12.07 -18.43 14.54
C ARG A 37 -11.52 -18.96 13.22
N HIS A 38 -12.09 -20.04 12.69
CA HIS A 38 -11.73 -20.54 11.36
C HIS A 38 -11.98 -19.49 10.28
N ALA A 39 -13.16 -18.87 10.27
CA ALA A 39 -13.49 -17.80 9.31
C ALA A 39 -12.53 -16.60 9.41
N GLU A 40 -12.17 -16.17 10.64
CA GLU A 40 -11.17 -15.13 10.87
C GLU A 40 -9.80 -15.49 10.27
N LEU A 41 -9.34 -16.73 10.49
CA LEU A 41 -8.05 -17.22 10.00
C LEU A 41 -8.03 -17.28 8.46
N ILE A 42 -9.09 -17.79 7.84
CA ILE A 42 -9.23 -17.85 6.37
C ILE A 42 -9.29 -16.44 5.78
N ALA A 43 -10.03 -15.51 6.40
CA ALA A 43 -10.07 -14.12 5.95
C ALA A 43 -8.68 -13.45 6.05
N ALA A 44 -7.94 -13.72 7.13
CA ALA A 44 -6.57 -13.22 7.29
C ALA A 44 -5.62 -13.79 6.24
N GLN A 45 -5.74 -15.09 5.91
CA GLN A 45 -4.95 -15.74 4.86
C GLN A 45 -5.27 -15.16 3.48
N ALA A 46 -6.55 -14.95 3.16
CA ALA A 46 -6.97 -14.26 1.94
C ALA A 46 -6.41 -12.83 1.86
N GLY A 47 -6.22 -12.18 3.02
CA GLY A 47 -5.53 -10.89 3.16
C GLY A 47 -3.99 -10.96 3.21
N GLY A 48 -3.39 -12.10 2.82
CA GLY A 48 -1.94 -12.26 2.69
C GLY A 48 -1.19 -12.63 3.96
N ALA A 49 -1.89 -12.97 5.06
CA ALA A 49 -1.25 -13.53 6.24
C ALA A 49 -0.98 -15.04 6.08
N ALA A 50 -0.05 -15.58 6.86
CA ALA A 50 0.11 -17.02 7.02
C ALA A 50 -0.66 -17.50 8.25
N ILE A 51 -1.20 -18.72 8.20
CA ILE A 51 -1.73 -19.41 9.37
C ILE A 51 -0.64 -20.36 9.85
N VAL A 52 -0.17 -20.20 11.09
CA VAL A 52 0.89 -21.02 11.67
C VAL A 52 0.46 -21.59 13.01
N ALA A 53 1.09 -22.69 13.43
CA ALA A 53 0.89 -23.22 14.78
C ALA A 53 1.46 -22.24 15.83
N GLY A 54 0.66 -21.95 16.85
CA GLY A 54 1.02 -21.17 18.02
C GLY A 54 1.22 -22.04 19.26
N LYS A 55 1.14 -21.42 20.45
CA LYS A 55 1.25 -22.14 21.72
C LYS A 55 0.17 -23.23 21.83
N GLY A 56 0.59 -24.45 22.15
CA GLY A 56 -0.31 -25.60 22.30
C GLY A 56 -0.96 -26.05 21.00
N GLY A 57 -0.32 -25.84 19.85
CA GLY A 57 -0.80 -26.31 18.54
C GLY A 57 -1.94 -25.49 17.94
N ARG A 58 -2.42 -24.45 18.63
CA ARG A 58 -3.55 -23.62 18.14
C ARG A 58 -3.15 -22.74 16.97
N PRO A 59 -3.99 -22.59 15.94
CA PRO A 59 -3.67 -21.74 14.80
C PRO A 59 -3.64 -20.26 15.20
N ARG A 60 -2.58 -19.57 14.77
CA ARG A 60 -2.43 -18.12 14.89
C ARG A 60 -2.15 -17.50 13.53
N ILE A 61 -2.55 -16.24 13.40
CA ILE A 61 -2.21 -15.40 12.25
C ILE A 61 -0.76 -14.95 12.43
N ALA A 62 0.10 -15.29 11.49
CA ALA A 62 1.44 -14.74 11.37
C ALA A 62 1.49 -13.85 10.14
N ARG A 63 1.73 -12.55 10.34
CA ARG A 63 2.09 -11.65 9.26
C ARG A 63 3.60 -11.64 9.17
N ALA A 64 4.15 -12.04 8.03
CA ALA A 64 5.57 -11.83 7.80
C ALA A 64 5.84 -10.32 7.90
N PRO A 65 6.93 -9.88 8.58
CA PRO A 65 7.33 -8.49 8.49
C PRO A 65 7.49 -8.14 7.02
N ALA A 66 6.92 -7.00 6.61
CA ALA A 66 7.04 -6.54 5.24
C ALA A 66 8.52 -6.51 4.84
N THR A 67 8.83 -7.12 3.70
CA THR A 67 10.19 -7.05 3.13
C THR A 67 10.54 -5.58 2.89
N ILE A 68 11.84 -5.27 2.91
CA ILE A 68 12.29 -3.89 2.62
C ILE A 68 11.79 -3.41 1.25
N ALA A 69 11.72 -4.30 0.26
CA ALA A 69 11.16 -4.02 -1.06
C ALA A 69 9.68 -3.63 -0.99
N HIS A 70 8.87 -4.35 -0.20
CA HIS A 70 7.45 -4.02 -0.02
C HIS A 70 7.28 -2.67 0.70
N ARG A 71 8.08 -2.38 1.73
CA ARG A 71 8.03 -1.09 2.44
C ARG A 71 8.35 0.08 1.52
N ARG A 72 9.41 -0.05 0.70
CA ARG A 72 9.77 0.96 -0.32
C ARG A 72 8.66 1.17 -1.34
N MET A 73 8.08 0.09 -1.86
CA MET A 73 6.97 0.19 -2.82
C MET A 73 5.77 0.96 -2.23
N THR A 74 5.41 0.67 -0.98
CA THR A 74 4.33 1.38 -0.26
C THR A 74 4.65 2.86 -0.05
N ALA A 75 5.89 3.17 0.36
CA ALA A 75 6.34 4.53 0.56
C ALA A 75 6.35 5.33 -0.76
N ILE A 76 6.89 4.77 -1.85
CA ILE A 76 6.88 5.37 -3.20
C ILE A 76 5.45 5.63 -3.67
N THR A 77 4.55 4.65 -3.52
CA THR A 77 3.15 4.81 -3.90
C THR A 77 2.48 5.95 -3.13
N SER A 78 2.80 6.08 -1.84
CA SER A 78 2.28 7.15 -0.99
C SER A 78 2.86 8.52 -1.38
N ALA A 79 4.16 8.60 -1.68
CA ALA A 79 4.83 9.81 -2.18
C ALA A 79 4.17 10.31 -3.47
N ARG A 80 3.93 9.43 -4.45
CA ARG A 80 3.27 9.77 -5.72
C ARG A 80 1.84 10.26 -5.54
N ARG A 81 1.07 9.63 -4.64
CA ARG A 81 -0.30 10.07 -4.32
C ARG A 81 -0.29 11.46 -3.69
N GLU A 82 0.65 11.74 -2.80
CA GLU A 82 0.79 13.04 -2.16
C GLU A 82 1.23 14.12 -3.16
N ALA A 83 2.19 13.81 -4.03
CA ALA A 83 2.58 14.70 -5.13
C ALA A 83 1.38 15.04 -6.03
N GLN A 84 0.61 14.01 -6.45
CA GLN A 84 -0.59 14.20 -7.26
C GLN A 84 -1.62 15.09 -6.55
N ARG A 85 -1.86 14.88 -5.24
CA ARG A 85 -2.77 15.70 -4.45
C ARG A 85 -2.35 17.18 -4.47
N ARG A 86 -1.06 17.46 -4.25
CA ARG A 86 -0.50 18.82 -4.25
C ARG A 86 -0.54 19.46 -5.64
N ILE A 87 -0.19 18.71 -6.70
CA ILE A 87 -0.27 19.18 -8.09
C ILE A 87 -1.70 19.55 -8.47
N LEU A 88 -2.68 18.71 -8.12
CA LEU A 88 -4.09 18.99 -8.39
C LEU A 88 -4.64 20.17 -7.59
N ALA A 89 -4.06 20.47 -6.42
CA ALA A 89 -4.37 21.69 -5.66
C ALA A 89 -3.83 22.97 -6.32
N ILE A 90 -2.76 22.88 -7.13
CA ILE A 90 -2.28 23.99 -7.96
C ILE A 90 -3.20 24.18 -9.17
N ALA A 91 -3.43 23.10 -9.92
CA ALA A 91 -4.25 23.14 -11.12
C ALA A 91 -4.88 21.77 -11.42
N PRO A 92 -6.18 21.70 -11.70
CA PRO A 92 -6.79 20.47 -12.22
C PRO A 92 -6.25 20.13 -13.62
N LEU A 93 -6.38 18.87 -14.04
CA LEU A 93 -5.77 18.36 -15.28
C LEU A 93 -6.15 19.16 -16.53
N TRP A 94 -7.42 19.58 -16.66
CA TRP A 94 -7.87 20.37 -17.81
C TRP A 94 -7.17 21.75 -17.86
N ARG A 95 -6.87 22.35 -16.70
CA ARG A 95 -6.16 23.62 -16.62
C ARG A 95 -4.71 23.42 -17.03
N GLN A 96 -4.06 22.37 -16.55
CA GLN A 96 -2.69 22.02 -16.96
C GLN A 96 -2.58 21.79 -18.48
N ALA A 97 -3.57 21.11 -19.08
CA ALA A 97 -3.62 20.91 -20.52
C ALA A 97 -3.75 22.24 -21.29
N ASN A 98 -4.62 23.13 -20.82
CA ASN A 98 -4.78 24.47 -21.41
C ASN A 98 -3.52 25.33 -21.24
N ASP A 99 -2.86 25.25 -20.09
CA ASP A 99 -1.61 25.96 -19.81
C ASP A 99 -0.51 25.49 -20.77
N ASN A 100 -0.37 24.18 -20.97
CA ASN A 100 0.57 23.62 -21.94
C ASN A 100 0.26 24.08 -23.38
N ALA A 101 -1.02 24.16 -23.74
CA ALA A 101 -1.44 24.65 -25.05
C ALA A 101 -1.14 26.15 -25.23
N ALA A 102 -1.35 26.96 -24.21
CA ALA A 102 -1.03 28.39 -24.22
C ALA A 102 0.49 28.62 -24.34
N ILE A 103 1.30 27.89 -23.57
CA ILE A 103 2.76 27.94 -23.64
C ILE A 103 3.26 27.53 -25.04
N ALA A 104 2.71 26.45 -25.60
CA ALA A 104 3.08 26.00 -26.94
C ALA A 104 2.66 27.03 -28.02
N LEU A 105 1.47 27.61 -27.90
CA LEU A 105 0.99 28.65 -28.82
C LEU A 105 1.88 29.89 -28.77
N GLU A 106 2.30 30.31 -27.57
CA GLU A 106 3.22 31.44 -27.40
C GLU A 106 4.55 31.15 -28.08
N ALA A 107 5.14 30.00 -27.82
CA ALA A 107 6.41 29.61 -28.42
C ALA A 107 6.37 29.57 -29.97
N LEU A 108 5.21 29.26 -30.54
CA LEU A 108 5.01 29.18 -31.99
C LEU A 108 4.63 30.51 -32.65
N THR A 109 3.85 31.34 -31.96
CA THR A 109 3.18 32.50 -32.60
C THR A 109 3.39 33.83 -31.89
N GLY A 110 3.85 33.83 -30.63
CA GLY A 110 3.99 35.03 -29.79
C GLY A 110 2.68 35.75 -29.49
N ALA A 111 1.55 35.06 -29.61
CA ALA A 111 0.21 35.64 -29.52
C ALA A 111 -0.69 34.97 -28.46
N ALA A 112 -0.13 34.15 -27.57
CA ALA A 112 -0.91 33.56 -26.50
C ALA A 112 -1.30 34.61 -25.46
N ARG A 113 -2.46 34.40 -24.84
CA ARG A 113 -2.90 35.21 -23.70
C ARG A 113 -2.56 34.48 -22.41
N ASP A 114 -2.27 35.25 -21.38
CA ASP A 114 -2.05 34.77 -20.00
C ASP A 114 -0.93 33.72 -19.86
N VAL A 115 0.07 33.75 -20.74
CA VAL A 115 1.18 32.78 -20.75
C VAL A 115 2.02 32.85 -19.47
N ASP A 116 2.22 34.04 -18.90
CA ASP A 116 2.98 34.22 -17.66
C ASP A 116 2.35 33.43 -16.50
N ALA A 117 1.02 33.48 -16.38
CA ALA A 117 0.31 32.74 -15.35
C ALA A 117 0.36 31.22 -15.60
N ALA A 118 0.33 30.80 -16.87
CA ALA A 118 0.50 29.40 -17.25
C ALA A 118 1.92 28.88 -16.90
N LEU A 119 2.95 29.67 -17.18
CA LEU A 119 4.34 29.37 -16.83
C LEU A 119 4.54 29.29 -15.31
N ASP A 120 4.00 30.23 -14.54
CA ASP A 120 4.06 30.19 -13.07
C ASP A 120 3.48 28.90 -12.50
N ARG A 121 2.25 28.54 -12.92
CA ARG A 121 1.62 27.27 -12.50
C ARG A 121 2.46 26.06 -12.92
N ARG A 122 3.00 26.08 -14.14
CA ARG A 122 3.83 25.00 -14.65
C ARG A 122 5.11 24.82 -13.82
N HIS A 123 5.82 25.90 -13.52
CA HIS A 123 7.01 25.87 -12.67
C HIS A 123 6.71 25.32 -11.28
N ARG A 124 5.60 25.74 -10.64
CA ARG A 124 5.21 25.22 -9.33
C ARG A 124 4.86 23.74 -9.36
N ILE A 125 4.22 23.26 -10.44
CA ILE A 125 3.92 21.84 -10.64
C ILE A 125 5.21 21.04 -10.86
N ASP A 126 6.14 21.56 -11.66
CA ASP A 126 7.42 20.90 -11.92
C ASP A 126 8.28 20.83 -10.64
N ALA A 127 8.29 21.88 -9.81
CA ALA A 127 8.93 21.85 -8.50
C ALA A 127 8.36 20.73 -7.58
N LEU A 128 7.06 20.48 -7.61
CA LEU A 128 6.45 19.36 -6.87
C LEU A 128 6.84 17.98 -7.42
N ARG A 129 7.00 17.87 -8.74
CA ARG A 129 7.48 16.63 -9.39
C ARG A 129 8.93 16.36 -8.97
N ASP A 130 9.79 17.37 -9.02
CA ASP A 130 11.18 17.27 -8.59
C ASP A 130 11.30 16.89 -7.10
N CYS A 131 10.42 17.44 -6.25
CA CYS A 131 10.34 17.04 -4.84
C CYS A 131 9.94 15.57 -4.66
N SER A 132 8.96 15.10 -5.44
CA SER A 132 8.55 13.69 -5.44
C SER A 132 9.69 12.78 -5.88
N ASP A 133 10.37 13.12 -6.97
CA ASP A 133 11.48 12.34 -7.51
C ASP A 133 12.66 12.26 -6.51
N ALA A 134 12.97 13.37 -5.84
CA ALA A 134 13.98 13.41 -4.79
C ALA A 134 13.59 12.53 -3.57
N LEU A 135 12.32 12.56 -3.16
CA LEU A 135 11.82 11.72 -2.07
C LEU A 135 11.84 10.23 -2.45
N GLU A 136 11.47 9.89 -3.69
CA GLU A 136 11.56 8.51 -4.19
C GLU A 136 13.01 8.01 -4.20
N ALA A 137 13.96 8.84 -4.61
CA ALA A 137 15.39 8.53 -4.55
C ALA A 137 15.87 8.31 -3.10
N ALA A 138 15.41 9.13 -2.15
CA ALA A 138 15.73 8.94 -0.74
C ALA A 138 15.15 7.63 -0.18
N ILE A 139 13.88 7.32 -0.48
CA ILE A 139 13.19 6.07 -0.08
C ILE A 139 13.96 4.83 -0.56
N ALA A 140 14.57 4.88 -1.76
CA ALA A 140 15.36 3.78 -2.30
C ALA A 140 16.59 3.43 -1.44
N LEU A 141 17.09 4.38 -0.65
CA LEU A 141 18.26 4.22 0.21
C LEU A 141 17.91 3.94 1.68
N MET A 142 16.66 4.17 2.09
CA MET A 142 16.22 3.97 3.48
C MET A 142 16.22 2.49 3.89
N ASP A 143 16.54 2.24 5.15
CA ASP A 143 16.35 0.94 5.79
C ASP A 143 14.91 0.74 6.28
N ALA A 144 14.61 -0.42 6.86
CA ALA A 144 13.26 -0.74 7.32
C ALA A 144 12.77 0.17 8.45
N ALA A 145 13.64 0.60 9.36
CA ALA A 145 13.25 1.43 10.50
C ALA A 145 12.93 2.86 10.06
N ALA A 146 13.75 3.41 9.17
CA ALA A 146 13.50 4.71 8.56
C ALA A 146 12.20 4.74 7.75
N LEU A 147 11.93 3.68 6.96
CA LEU A 147 10.69 3.56 6.19
C LEU A 147 9.44 3.50 7.09
N ASP A 148 9.54 2.87 8.26
CA ASP A 148 8.44 2.77 9.21
C ASP A 148 8.14 4.08 9.94
N ALA A 149 9.17 4.91 10.13
CA ALA A 149 9.03 6.22 10.73
C ALA A 149 8.60 7.30 9.72
N LEU A 150 8.76 7.06 8.42
CA LEU A 150 8.56 8.06 7.37
C LEU A 150 7.10 8.54 7.31
N GLN A 151 6.89 9.84 7.50
CA GLN A 151 5.61 10.50 7.30
C GLN A 151 5.63 11.29 6.00
N ILE A 152 5.10 10.69 4.94
CA ILE A 152 5.16 11.25 3.58
C ILE A 152 4.56 12.66 3.50
N ALA A 153 3.43 12.93 4.17
CA ALA A 153 2.76 14.23 4.07
C ALA A 153 3.59 15.38 4.67
N ASP A 154 4.40 15.09 5.68
CA ASP A 154 5.18 16.06 6.47
C ASP A 154 6.66 16.07 6.08
N ASP A 155 7.02 15.38 4.99
CA ASP A 155 8.41 15.23 4.58
C ASP A 155 9.03 16.58 4.15
N ALA A 156 10.29 16.80 4.54
CA ALA A 156 11.02 18.04 4.29
C ALA A 156 11.23 18.35 2.80
N HIS A 157 11.20 17.35 1.91
CA HIS A 157 11.33 17.58 0.46
C HIS A 157 10.25 18.52 -0.06
N TRP A 158 9.05 18.47 0.51
CA TRP A 158 7.95 19.33 0.08
C TRP A 158 8.17 20.82 0.37
N GLY A 159 8.98 21.16 1.38
CA GLY A 159 9.30 22.55 1.72
C GLY A 159 10.12 23.27 0.65
N ARG A 160 10.67 22.54 -0.34
CA ARG A 160 11.44 23.10 -1.46
C ARG A 160 10.56 23.62 -2.61
N ALA A 161 9.27 23.28 -2.61
CA ALA A 161 8.32 23.70 -3.64
C ALA A 161 7.46 24.92 -3.23
N ALA A 162 7.74 25.52 -2.07
CA ALA A 162 7.03 26.66 -1.51
C ALA A 162 7.66 28.01 -1.90
#